data_AF-E7DDV0-F1
#
_entry.id   AF-E7DDV0-F1
#
_cell.length_a   1.000
_cell.length_b   1.000
_cell.length_c   1.000
_cell.angle_alpha   90.00
_cell.angle_beta   90.00
_cell.angle_gamma   90.00
#
_symmetry.space_group_name_H-M   'P 1'
#
loop_
_entity.id
_entity.type
_entity.pdbx_description
1 polymer ?
#
loop_
_entity_poly.entity_id
_entity_poly.type
_entity_poly.pdbx_seq_one_letter_code
_entity_poly.pdbx_strand_id
1 'polypeptide(L)'
;RFGAVMCCCGPCAMYRRSALLLLLDQYETQTFRGKPSDFGEDRHLTILMLKAGFQTEYVPDAIAATVVPDRLGPYLRQQLRWARSTFRDTWLGLRLLPGLDRYLTLDVIGQNLGPLLLALSSITALAQLAFTATVPWWTGLMIALMTMVRCSVAAFRARQLRFLGFSLHTLINIFLLLP
;
A
#
# COMPACT_ATOMS: atom_id res chain seq x y z
N ARG A 1 1.21 -13.91 -15.51
CA ARG A 1 1.24 -14.52 -14.15
C ARG A 1 2.64 -14.40 -13.57
N PHE A 2 3.20 -13.19 -13.56
CA PHE A 2 4.44 -12.89 -12.87
C PHE A 2 4.08 -11.86 -11.80
N GLY A 3 4.39 -12.17 -10.55
CA GLY A 3 4.01 -11.37 -9.39
C GLY A 3 2.50 -11.24 -9.21
N ALA A 4 1.85 -12.17 -8.52
CA ALA A 4 0.44 -12.00 -8.13
C ALA A 4 0.27 -10.93 -7.04
N VAL A 5 1.31 -10.74 -6.22
CA VAL A 5 1.35 -9.74 -5.14
C VAL A 5 2.71 -9.04 -5.10
N MET A 6 2.69 -7.76 -4.72
CA MET A 6 3.91 -6.98 -4.46
C MET A 6 4.42 -7.08 -3.02
N CYS A 7 3.67 -7.75 -2.15
CA CYS A 7 4.03 -7.95 -0.75
C CYS A 7 3.44 -9.28 -0.29
N CYS A 8 4.31 -10.25 -0.03
CA CYS A 8 3.96 -11.45 0.72
C CYS A 8 3.95 -11.08 2.22
N CYS A 9 2.77 -10.77 2.75
CA CYS A 9 2.61 -10.27 4.12
C CYS A 9 3.12 -11.28 5.16
N GLY A 10 3.95 -10.82 6.09
CA GLY A 10 4.62 -11.63 7.10
C GLY A 10 3.70 -12.56 7.92
N PRO A 11 2.47 -12.17 8.28
CA PRO A 11 1.60 -13.05 9.05
C PRO A 11 1.17 -14.34 8.36
N CYS A 12 1.22 -14.38 7.01
CA CYS A 12 0.84 -15.57 6.25
C CYS A 12 1.60 -15.60 4.92
N ALA A 13 2.91 -15.86 5.00
CA ALA A 13 3.77 -16.03 3.85
C ALA A 13 4.63 -17.30 4.01
N MET A 14 4.84 -18.00 2.90
CA MET A 14 5.72 -19.16 2.82
C MET A 14 6.69 -18.99 1.65
N TYR A 15 7.95 -19.32 1.90
CA TYR A 15 9.02 -19.19 0.91
C TYR A 15 9.72 -20.53 0.72
N ARG A 16 10.08 -20.85 -0.52
CA ARG A 16 10.96 -21.98 -0.80
C ARG A 16 12.33 -21.68 -0.20
N ARG A 17 12.81 -22.53 0.72
CA ARG A 17 14.11 -22.35 1.39
C ARG A 17 15.25 -22.08 0.40
N SER A 18 15.34 -22.85 -0.69
CA SER A 18 16.39 -22.66 -1.68
C SER A 18 16.35 -21.29 -2.36
N ALA A 19 15.15 -20.72 -2.61
CA ALA A 19 15.02 -19.38 -3.17
C ALA A 19 15.40 -18.30 -2.14
N LEU A 20 15.01 -18.50 -0.88
CA LEU A 20 15.34 -17.58 0.21
C LEU A 20 16.86 -17.51 0.45
N LEU A 21 17.53 -18.66 0.53
CA LEU A 21 18.98 -18.72 0.76
C LEU A 21 19.78 -17.97 -0.31
N LEU A 22 19.31 -17.92 -1.56
CA LEU A 22 19.98 -17.19 -2.64
C LEU A 22 19.93 -15.66 -2.46
N LEU A 23 19.04 -15.16 -1.60
CA LEU A 23 18.75 -13.75 -1.45
C LEU A 23 19.00 -13.22 -0.03
N LEU A 24 19.35 -14.08 0.92
CA LEU A 24 19.55 -13.70 2.33
C LEU A 24 20.59 -12.59 2.48
N ASP A 25 21.76 -12.73 1.87
CA ASP A 25 22.82 -11.71 1.97
C ASP A 25 22.33 -10.34 1.48
N GLN A 26 21.58 -10.31 0.37
CA GLN A 26 21.03 -9.07 -0.20
C GLN A 26 19.90 -8.50 0.67
N TYR A 27 19.11 -9.39 1.27
CA TYR A 27 18.03 -9.04 2.19
C TYR A 27 18.59 -8.40 3.48
N GLU A 28 19.62 -8.99 4.08
CA GLU A 28 20.24 -8.51 5.33
C GLU A 28 21.05 -7.23 5.14
N THR A 29 21.67 -7.05 3.97
CA THR A 29 22.55 -5.90 3.68
C THR A 29 21.84 -4.75 2.98
N GLN A 30 20.50 -4.74 2.96
CA GLN A 30 19.73 -3.71 2.27
C GLN A 30 20.05 -2.31 2.80
N THR A 31 20.36 -1.40 1.88
CA THR A 31 20.47 0.03 2.17
C THR A 31 19.46 0.85 1.37
N PHE A 32 18.98 1.93 1.98
CA PHE A 32 18.19 2.95 1.29
C PHE A 32 18.81 4.32 1.57
N ARG A 33 19.24 5.01 0.50
CA ARG A 33 19.91 6.32 0.58
C ARG A 33 21.12 6.31 1.53
N GLY A 34 21.92 5.24 1.48
CA GLY A 34 23.16 5.08 2.26
C GLY A 34 22.96 4.66 3.72
N LYS A 35 21.73 4.36 4.16
CA LYS A 35 21.44 3.87 5.51
C LYS A 35 20.91 2.44 5.46
N PRO A 36 21.27 1.57 6.43
CA PRO A 36 20.62 0.27 6.59
C PRO A 36 19.09 0.42 6.70
N SER A 37 18.37 -0.52 6.11
CA SER A 37 16.91 -0.50 5.99
C SER A 37 16.31 -1.61 6.86
N ASP A 38 15.72 -1.25 8.00
CA ASP A 38 15.27 -2.15 9.08
C ASP A 38 13.75 -2.27 9.24
N PHE A 39 12.95 -1.61 8.38
CA PHE A 39 11.49 -1.69 8.40
C PHE A 39 10.93 -2.09 7.04
N GLY A 40 9.79 -2.78 6.97
CA GLY A 40 9.16 -3.17 5.69
C GLY A 40 9.78 -4.41 5.03
N GLU A 41 10.27 -5.32 5.86
CA GLU A 41 10.95 -6.56 5.49
C GLU A 41 10.19 -7.41 4.46
N ASP A 42 8.88 -7.61 4.68
CA ASP A 42 8.01 -8.42 3.81
C ASP A 42 8.04 -8.00 2.33
N ARG A 43 7.83 -6.71 2.09
CA ARG A 43 7.78 -6.14 0.75
C ARG A 43 9.16 -6.12 0.13
N HIS A 44 10.19 -5.83 0.92
CA HIS A 44 11.56 -5.87 0.44
C HIS A 44 11.94 -7.27 -0.06
N LEU A 45 11.72 -8.29 0.76
CA LEU A 45 12.00 -9.68 0.40
C LEU A 45 11.21 -10.08 -0.85
N THR A 46 9.94 -9.68 -0.93
CA THR A 46 9.10 -9.92 -2.11
C THR A 46 9.70 -9.30 -3.38
N ILE A 47 10.19 -8.07 -3.30
CA ILE A 47 10.83 -7.40 -4.43
C ILE A 47 12.13 -8.09 -4.83
N LEU A 48 12.95 -8.54 -3.88
CA LEU A 48 14.17 -9.30 -4.19
C LEU A 48 13.83 -10.60 -4.92
N MET A 49 12.81 -11.33 -4.44
CA MET A 49 12.33 -12.56 -5.06
C MET A 49 11.89 -12.31 -6.51
N LEU A 50 11.08 -11.27 -6.73
CA LEU A 50 10.63 -10.89 -8.07
C LEU A 50 11.81 -10.45 -8.96
N LYS A 51 12.77 -9.68 -8.45
CA LYS A 51 13.98 -9.28 -9.21
C LYS A 51 14.84 -10.48 -9.62
N ALA A 52 14.89 -11.51 -8.79
CA ALA A 52 15.59 -12.75 -9.08
C ALA A 52 14.82 -13.67 -10.05
N GLY A 53 13.65 -13.25 -10.55
CA GLY A 53 12.84 -13.99 -11.50
C GLY A 53 11.91 -15.02 -10.86
N PHE A 54 11.81 -15.06 -9.52
CA PHE A 54 10.82 -15.89 -8.85
C PHE A 54 9.42 -15.28 -8.96
N GLN A 55 8.40 -16.11 -8.72
CA GLN A 55 7.00 -15.72 -8.79
C GLN A 55 6.39 -15.67 -7.39
N THR A 56 5.43 -14.77 -7.20
CA THR A 56 4.57 -14.75 -6.03
C THR A 56 3.16 -15.20 -6.41
N GLU A 57 2.52 -15.93 -5.51
CA GLU A 57 1.15 -16.40 -5.64
C GLU A 57 0.33 -16.01 -4.42
N TYR A 58 -0.94 -15.70 -4.65
CA TYR A 58 -1.92 -15.49 -3.58
C TYR A 58 -2.77 -16.75 -3.43
N VAL A 59 -2.83 -17.29 -2.22
CA VAL A 59 -3.62 -18.49 -1.89
C VAL A 59 -4.78 -18.07 -0.99
N PRO A 60 -6.03 -18.01 -1.50
CA PRO A 60 -7.18 -17.54 -0.72
C PRO A 60 -7.47 -18.35 0.54
N ASP A 61 -7.15 -19.65 0.51
CA ASP A 61 -7.38 -20.59 1.62
C ASP A 61 -6.27 -20.52 2.68
N ALA A 62 -5.15 -19.84 2.41
CA ALA A 62 -4.10 -19.61 3.40
C ALA A 62 -4.51 -18.46 4.32
N ILE A 63 -5.15 -18.80 5.44
CA ILE A 63 -5.71 -17.85 6.40
C ILE A 63 -4.91 -17.88 7.70
N ALA A 64 -4.51 -16.70 8.18
CA ALA A 64 -3.90 -16.52 9.49
C ALA A 64 -4.67 -15.48 10.32
N ALA A 65 -4.91 -15.77 11.58
CA ALA A 65 -5.43 -14.80 12.54
C ALA A 65 -4.27 -14.00 13.14
N THR A 66 -4.40 -12.69 13.22
CA THR A 66 -3.34 -11.80 13.69
C THR A 66 -3.87 -10.82 14.72
N VAL A 67 -2.96 -10.37 15.59
CA VAL A 67 -3.27 -9.27 16.50
C VAL A 67 -3.25 -7.97 15.72
N VAL A 68 -4.33 -7.19 15.84
CA VAL A 68 -4.43 -5.85 15.28
C VAL A 68 -4.46 -4.81 16.41
N PRO A 69 -3.94 -3.60 16.18
CA PRO A 69 -4.08 -2.52 17.14
C PRO A 69 -5.55 -2.26 17.51
N ASP A 70 -5.84 -2.24 18.80
CA ASP A 70 -7.17 -1.95 19.37
C ASP A 70 -7.35 -0.46 19.72
N ARG A 71 -6.27 0.32 19.67
CA ARG A 71 -6.24 1.76 19.96
C ARG A 71 -5.77 2.57 18.76
N LEU A 72 -6.30 3.78 18.62
CA LEU A 72 -6.02 4.68 17.49
C LEU A 72 -4.53 5.04 17.36
N GLY A 73 -3.85 5.38 18.46
CA GLY A 73 -2.43 5.77 18.43
C GLY A 73 -1.50 4.71 17.83
N PRO A 74 -1.47 3.47 18.36
CA PRO A 74 -0.71 2.37 17.77
C PRO A 74 -1.13 2.06 16.32
N TYR A 75 -2.42 2.14 16.01
CA TYR A 75 -2.93 1.96 14.64
C TYR A 75 -2.34 2.99 13.66
N LEU A 76 -2.35 4.28 14.00
CA LEU A 76 -1.79 5.33 13.14
C LEU A 76 -0.28 5.15 12.92
N ARG A 77 0.47 4.78 13.97
CA ARG A 77 1.90 4.46 13.85
C ARG A 77 2.16 3.28 12.91
N GLN A 78 1.27 2.28 12.92
CA GLN A 78 1.32 1.16 11.99
C GLN A 78 1.05 1.60 10.56
N GLN A 79 0.00 2.39 10.31
CA GLN A 79 -0.31 2.91 8.97
C GLN A 79 0.83 3.76 8.39
N LEU A 80 1.42 4.65 9.19
CA LEU A 80 2.57 5.48 8.77
C LEU A 80 3.81 4.64 8.46
N ARG A 81 4.07 3.58 9.24
CA ARG A 81 5.17 2.64 8.97
C ARG A 81 4.93 1.89 7.65
N TRP A 82 3.71 1.42 7.41
CA TRP A 82 3.34 0.76 6.16
C TRP A 82 3.46 1.69 4.95
N ALA A 83 2.94 2.92 5.05
CA ALA A 83 3.03 3.91 3.99
C ALA A 83 4.50 4.20 3.62
N ARG A 84 5.37 4.43 4.62
CA ARG A 84 6.80 4.68 4.39
C ARG A 84 7.50 3.53 3.67
N SER A 85 7.24 2.28 4.08
CA SER A 85 7.78 1.10 3.38
C SER A 85 7.22 1.00 1.97
N THR A 86 5.92 1.23 1.75
CA THR A 86 5.32 1.17 0.41
C THR A 86 6.01 2.12 -0.57
N PHE A 87 6.22 3.38 -0.19
CA PHE A 87 6.90 4.35 -1.05
C PHE A 87 8.36 3.96 -1.34
N ARG A 88 9.12 3.64 -0.28
CA ARG A 88 10.53 3.25 -0.41
C ARG A 88 10.69 2.02 -1.29
N ASP A 89 9.92 0.98 -1.03
CA ASP A 89 10.07 -0.31 -1.69
C ASP A 89 9.54 -0.24 -3.12
N THR A 90 8.46 0.50 -3.37
CA THR A 90 8.04 0.77 -4.76
C THR A 90 9.14 1.47 -5.53
N TRP A 91 9.82 2.46 -4.93
CA TRP A 91 10.96 3.13 -5.53
C TRP A 91 12.10 2.15 -5.91
N LEU A 92 12.47 1.27 -4.98
CA LEU A 92 13.48 0.24 -5.22
C LEU A 92 13.05 -0.80 -6.27
N GLY A 93 11.73 -1.03 -6.37
CA GLY A 93 11.10 -1.98 -7.28
C GLY A 93 10.62 -1.40 -8.62
N LEU A 94 10.87 -0.13 -8.93
CA LEU A 94 10.31 0.54 -10.12
C LEU A 94 10.55 -0.22 -11.43
N ARG A 95 11.74 -0.82 -11.57
CA ARG A 95 12.11 -1.58 -12.78
C ARG A 95 11.32 -2.89 -12.94
N LEU A 96 10.64 -3.36 -11.90
CA LEU A 96 9.76 -4.53 -11.96
C LEU A 96 8.42 -4.20 -12.60
N LEU A 97 7.93 -2.96 -12.49
CA LEU A 97 6.56 -2.58 -12.87
C LEU A 97 6.15 -2.98 -14.29
N PRO A 98 7.02 -2.88 -15.32
CA PRO A 98 6.65 -3.31 -16.67
C PRO A 98 6.45 -4.82 -16.81
N GLY A 99 7.06 -5.62 -15.92
CA GLY A 99 6.96 -7.08 -15.93
C GLY A 99 5.82 -7.65 -15.08
N LEU A 100 5.21 -6.83 -14.22
CA LEU A 100 4.09 -7.26 -13.36
C LEU A 100 2.79 -7.37 -14.15
N ASP A 101 1.82 -8.09 -13.56
CA ASP A 101 0.45 -8.09 -14.08
C ASP A 101 -0.13 -6.65 -14.13
N ARG A 102 -0.90 -6.33 -15.17
CA ARG A 102 -1.48 -4.99 -15.38
C ARG A 102 -2.30 -4.52 -14.20
N TYR A 103 -3.07 -5.42 -13.57
CA TYR A 103 -3.87 -5.08 -12.41
C TYR A 103 -2.98 -4.70 -11.22
N LEU A 104 -1.90 -5.45 -11.01
CA LEU A 104 -0.93 -5.18 -9.95
C LEU A 104 -0.18 -3.86 -10.20
N THR A 105 0.20 -3.58 -11.44
CA THR A 105 0.82 -2.29 -11.80
C THR A 105 -0.12 -1.12 -11.51
N LEU A 106 -1.40 -1.24 -11.86
CA LEU A 106 -2.41 -0.23 -11.53
C LEU A 106 -2.58 -0.04 -10.02
N ASP A 107 -2.60 -1.15 -9.26
CA ASP A 107 -2.70 -1.09 -7.80
C ASP A 107 -1.46 -0.41 -7.19
N VAL A 108 -0.25 -0.73 -7.65
CA VAL A 108 0.99 -0.07 -7.18
C VAL A 108 0.98 1.42 -7.50
N ILE A 109 0.57 1.80 -8.71
CA ILE A 109 0.43 3.21 -9.09
C ILE A 109 -0.59 3.90 -8.18
N GLY A 110 -1.75 3.27 -7.95
CA GLY A 110 -2.79 3.80 -7.07
C GLY A 110 -2.33 3.94 -5.61
N GLN A 111 -1.58 2.99 -5.08
CA GLN A 111 -1.03 3.03 -3.71
C GLN A 111 0.00 4.16 -3.53
N ASN A 112 0.74 4.54 -4.57
CA ASN A 112 1.76 5.59 -4.49
C ASN A 112 1.20 6.98 -4.87
N LEU A 113 0.41 7.09 -5.94
CA LEU A 113 -0.16 8.37 -6.38
C LEU A 113 -1.38 8.77 -5.55
N GLY A 114 -2.21 7.81 -5.13
CA GLY A 114 -3.46 8.07 -4.41
C GLY A 114 -3.27 8.95 -3.17
N PRO A 115 -2.37 8.60 -2.23
CA PRO A 115 -2.12 9.42 -1.05
C PRO A 115 -1.59 10.83 -1.39
N LEU A 116 -0.76 10.97 -2.43
CA LEU A 116 -0.22 12.27 -2.86
C LEU A 116 -1.31 13.17 -3.46
N LEU A 117 -2.16 12.60 -4.31
CA LEU A 117 -3.30 13.31 -4.89
C LEU A 117 -4.32 13.68 -3.82
N LEU A 118 -4.56 12.81 -2.83
CA LEU A 118 -5.44 13.11 -1.71
C LEU A 118 -4.87 14.25 -0.84
N ALA A 119 -3.56 14.23 -0.56
CA ALA A 119 -2.87 15.29 0.17
C ALA A 119 -3.01 16.63 -0.56
N LEU A 120 -2.65 16.66 -1.85
CA LEU A 120 -2.75 17.86 -2.67
C LEU A 120 -4.19 18.39 -2.72
N SER A 121 -5.16 17.52 -2.97
CA SER A 121 -6.59 17.90 -3.01
C SER A 121 -7.08 18.45 -1.68
N SER A 122 -6.60 17.90 -0.56
CA SER A 122 -6.97 18.37 0.77
C SER A 122 -6.37 19.75 1.06
N ILE A 123 -5.10 19.96 0.69
CA ILE A 123 -4.42 21.26 0.84
C ILE A 123 -5.09 22.33 -0.02
N THR A 124 -5.42 22.03 -1.29
CA THR A 124 -6.09 22.99 -2.17
C THR A 124 -7.51 23.30 -1.70
N ALA A 125 -8.23 22.32 -1.16
CA ALA A 125 -9.55 22.51 -0.55
C ALA A 125 -9.47 23.46 0.67
N LEU A 126 -8.49 23.28 1.55
CA LEU A 126 -8.26 24.16 2.69
C LEU A 126 -7.86 25.57 2.24
N ALA A 127 -7.00 25.69 1.24
CA ALA A 127 -6.61 26.97 0.67
C ALA A 127 -7.81 27.72 0.06
N GLN A 128 -8.66 27.03 -0.70
CA GLN A 128 -9.90 27.61 -1.24
C GLN A 128 -10.78 28.16 -0.12
N LEU A 129 -11.01 27.36 0.93
CA LEU A 129 -11.82 27.78 2.06
C LEU A 129 -11.21 29.01 2.76
N ALA A 130 -9.90 29.03 2.96
CA ALA A 130 -9.20 30.12 3.63
C ALA A 130 -9.21 31.44 2.85
N PHE A 131 -9.01 31.40 1.52
CA PHE A 131 -8.91 32.61 0.70
C PHE A 131 -10.25 33.12 0.17
N THR A 132 -11.24 32.24 -0.03
CA THR A 132 -12.52 32.61 -0.67
C THR A 132 -13.71 32.50 0.28
N ALA A 133 -13.54 31.93 1.48
CA ALA A 133 -14.63 31.57 2.39
C ALA A 133 -15.72 30.68 1.74
N THR A 134 -15.43 30.03 0.61
CA THR A 134 -16.33 29.10 -0.06
C THR A 134 -15.98 27.66 0.29
N VAL A 135 -17.01 26.85 0.54
CA VAL A 135 -16.82 25.42 0.83
C VAL A 135 -16.45 24.68 -0.46
N PRO A 136 -15.37 23.86 -0.48
CA PRO A 136 -14.89 23.15 -1.65
C PRO A 136 -15.72 21.88 -1.95
N TRP A 137 -17.01 22.07 -2.26
CA TRP A 137 -17.97 20.97 -2.46
C TRP A 137 -17.54 19.98 -3.55
N TRP A 138 -16.99 20.46 -4.67
CA TRP A 138 -16.55 19.61 -5.77
C TRP A 138 -15.38 18.71 -5.38
N THR A 139 -14.42 19.22 -4.61
CA THR A 139 -13.30 18.43 -4.11
C THR A 139 -13.79 17.35 -3.16
N GLY A 140 -14.68 17.70 -2.21
CA GLY A 140 -15.30 16.74 -1.30
C GLY A 140 -16.08 15.65 -2.05
N LEU A 141 -16.91 16.05 -3.03
CA LEU A 141 -17.69 15.12 -3.85
C LEU A 141 -16.79 14.18 -4.66
N MET A 142 -15.71 14.68 -5.27
CA MET A 142 -14.78 13.85 -6.04
C MET A 142 -14.02 12.85 -5.17
N ILE A 143 -13.56 13.27 -3.98
CA ILE A 143 -12.92 12.37 -3.02
C ILE A 143 -13.90 11.27 -2.60
N ALA A 144 -15.15 11.63 -2.28
CA ALA A 144 -16.18 10.66 -1.90
C ALA A 144 -16.48 9.68 -3.05
N LEU A 145 -16.69 10.19 -4.26
CA LEU A 145 -16.97 9.38 -5.45
C LEU A 145 -15.83 8.40 -5.74
N MET A 146 -14.59 8.88 -5.81
CA MET A 146 -13.42 8.04 -6.09
C MET A 146 -13.21 6.99 -5.00
N THR A 147 -13.40 7.36 -3.74
CA THR A 147 -13.34 6.42 -2.61
C THR A 147 -14.39 5.32 -2.75
N MET A 148 -15.64 5.70 -3.07
CA MET A 148 -16.73 4.75 -3.24
C MET A 148 -16.53 3.85 -4.45
N VAL A 149 -16.06 4.38 -5.58
CA VAL A 149 -15.71 3.58 -6.77
C VAL A 149 -14.63 2.56 -6.41
N ARG A 150 -13.54 2.98 -5.76
CA ARG A 150 -12.45 2.08 -5.35
C ARG A 150 -12.95 0.97 -4.42
N CYS A 151 -13.70 1.32 -3.38
CA CYS A 151 -14.20 0.35 -2.41
C CYS A 151 -15.24 -0.60 -3.04
N SER A 152 -16.07 -0.10 -3.96
CA SER A 152 -17.07 -0.91 -4.68
C SER A 152 -16.41 -1.90 -5.63
N VAL A 153 -15.39 -1.47 -6.38
CA VAL A 153 -14.60 -2.35 -7.24
C VAL A 153 -13.92 -3.44 -6.40
N ALA A 154 -13.32 -3.08 -5.25
CA ALA A 154 -12.72 -4.05 -4.33
C ALA A 154 -13.76 -5.04 -3.79
N ALA A 155 -14.92 -4.56 -3.32
CA ALA A 155 -15.99 -5.39 -2.81
C ALA A 155 -16.55 -6.35 -3.86
N PHE A 156 -16.76 -5.87 -5.09
CA PHE A 156 -17.22 -6.69 -6.22
C PHE A 156 -16.20 -7.76 -6.60
N ARG A 157 -14.93 -7.39 -6.75
CA ARG A 157 -13.85 -8.32 -7.14
C ARG A 157 -13.59 -9.37 -6.07
N ALA A 158 -13.62 -8.98 -4.80
CA ALA A 158 -13.43 -9.92 -3.69
C ALA A 158 -14.72 -10.66 -3.29
N ARG A 159 -15.87 -10.31 -3.90
CA ARG A 159 -17.21 -10.83 -3.54
C ARG A 159 -17.54 -10.68 -2.05
N GLN A 160 -17.11 -9.57 -1.45
CA GLN A 160 -17.20 -9.33 -0.02
C GLN A 160 -17.53 -7.88 0.28
N LEU A 161 -18.71 -7.63 0.84
CA LEU A 161 -19.20 -6.27 1.13
C LEU A 161 -18.39 -5.55 2.22
N ARG A 162 -17.64 -6.28 3.06
CA ARG A 162 -16.77 -5.69 4.09
C ARG A 162 -15.76 -4.68 3.53
N PHE A 163 -15.39 -4.79 2.25
CA PHE A 163 -14.48 -3.84 1.63
C PHE A 163 -15.08 -2.43 1.46
N LEU A 164 -16.40 -2.27 1.53
CA LEU A 164 -17.05 -0.95 1.57
C LEU A 164 -16.69 -0.17 2.84
N GLY A 165 -16.40 -0.87 3.95
CA GLY A 165 -15.97 -0.24 5.19
C GLY A 165 -14.64 0.51 5.06
N PHE A 166 -13.79 0.19 4.07
CA PHE A 166 -12.58 0.95 3.78
C PHE A 166 -12.84 2.37 3.30
N SER A 167 -14.09 2.72 2.93
CA SER A 167 -14.44 4.11 2.60
C SER A 167 -14.21 5.06 3.79
N LEU A 168 -14.42 4.59 5.02
CA LEU A 168 -14.14 5.35 6.25
C LEU A 168 -12.63 5.59 6.46
N HIS A 169 -11.79 4.75 5.86
CA HIS A 169 -10.34 4.90 5.94
C HIS A 169 -9.85 6.17 5.24
N THR A 170 -10.57 6.68 4.23
CA THR A 170 -10.27 7.98 3.62
C THR A 170 -10.36 9.12 4.63
N LEU A 171 -11.32 9.07 5.57
CA LEU A 171 -11.44 10.09 6.61
C LEU A 171 -10.23 10.04 7.57
N ILE A 172 -9.79 8.85 7.95
CA ILE A 172 -8.57 8.67 8.74
C ILE A 172 -7.37 9.27 8.01
N ASN A 173 -7.26 9.04 6.70
CA ASN A 173 -6.17 9.60 5.91
C ASN A 173 -6.19 11.14 5.93
N ILE A 174 -7.34 11.76 5.67
CA ILE A 174 -7.48 13.22 5.61
C ILE A 174 -7.23 13.88 6.97
N PHE A 175 -7.80 13.34 8.04
CA PHE A 175 -7.81 14.03 9.34
C PHE A 175 -6.69 13.61 10.29
N LEU A 176 -6.07 12.44 10.11
CA LEU A 176 -5.16 11.86 11.10
C LEU A 176 -3.80 11.43 10.56
N LEU A 177 -3.62 11.28 9.24
CA LEU A 177 -2.37 10.78 8.64
C LEU A 177 -1.72 11.78 7.69
N LEU A 178 -2.51 12.60 6.99
CA LEU A 178 -2.00 13.71 6.21
C LEU A 178 -1.62 14.88 7.14
N PRO A 179 -0.50 15.57 6.88
CA PRO A 179 -0.13 16.78 7.59
C PRO A 179 -1.06 17.96 7.26
#